data_AF-A0AAJ2NTB2-F1
#
_entry.id   AF-A0AAJ2NTB2-F1
#
_cell.length_a   1.000
_cell.length_b   1.000
_cell.length_c   1.000
_cell.angle_alpha   90.00
_cell.angle_beta   90.00
_cell.angle_gamma   90.00
#
_symmetry.space_group_name_H-M   'P 1'
#
loop_
_entity.id
_entity.type
_entity.pdbx_description
1 polymer ?
#
loop_
_entity_poly.entity_id
_entity_poly.type
_entity_poly.pdbx_seq_one_letter_code
_entity_poly.pdbx_strand_id
1 'polypeptide(L)'
;TPPTFGIYMLGEVLNWVKDMGGITEMAKRNEEKAKLLYDVIDESNGFYVGHAEKDSRSLMNVTFRVKDEELEKKFLAEAGQEGFVGVKG
;
A
#
# COMPACT_ATOMS: atom_id res chain seq x y z
N THR A 1 5.52 -4.53 -33.64
CA THR A 1 6.56 -5.08 -32.73
C THR A 1 6.03 -5.09 -31.32
N PRO A 2 5.91 -6.24 -30.65
CA PRO A 2 5.48 -6.28 -29.25
C PRO A 2 6.58 -5.73 -28.31
N PRO A 3 6.24 -5.33 -27.07
CA PRO A 3 7.21 -4.90 -26.08
C PRO A 3 7.97 -6.11 -25.52
N THR A 4 8.90 -6.67 -26.30
CA THR A 4 9.60 -7.93 -26.02
C THR A 4 10.28 -7.93 -24.65
N PHE A 5 10.90 -6.82 -24.26
CA PHE A 5 11.50 -6.66 -22.94
C PHE A 5 10.46 -6.66 -21.81
N GLY A 6 9.33 -5.98 -21.98
CA GLY A 6 8.25 -5.98 -20.99
C GLY A 6 7.63 -7.37 -20.79
N ILE A 7 7.50 -8.13 -21.88
CA ILE A 7 7.03 -9.53 -21.83
C ILE A 7 8.02 -10.40 -21.06
N TYR A 8 9.32 -10.23 -21.30
CA TYR A 8 10.36 -10.94 -20.55
C TYR A 8 10.29 -10.63 -19.05
N MET A 9 10.23 -9.35 -18.68
CA MET A 9 10.14 -8.93 -17.27
C MET A 9 8.88 -9.46 -16.59
N LEU A 10 7.73 -9.49 -17.28
CA LEU A 10 6.52 -10.12 -16.77
C LEU A 10 6.74 -11.61 -16.48
N GLY A 11 7.44 -12.32 -17.36
CA GLY A 11 7.80 -13.72 -17.16
C GLY A 11 8.60 -13.95 -15.86
N GLU A 12 9.60 -13.10 -15.61
CA GLU A 12 10.41 -13.16 -14.39
C GLU A 12 9.56 -12.90 -13.13
N VAL A 13 8.68 -11.89 -13.16
CA VAL A 13 7.75 -11.60 -12.04
C VAL A 13 6.81 -12.77 -11.78
N LEU A 14 6.28 -13.40 -12.83
CA LEU A 14 5.38 -14.55 -12.69
C LEU A 14 6.10 -15.79 -12.12
N ASN A 15 7.36 -16.03 -12.50
CA ASN A 15 8.16 -17.10 -11.92
C ASN A 15 8.42 -16.84 -10.43
N TRP A 16 8.81 -15.61 -10.08
CA TRP A 16 8.98 -15.22 -8.68
C TRP A 16 7.69 -15.41 -7.86
N VAL A 17 6.53 -15.00 -8.38
CA VAL A 17 5.25 -15.21 -7.68
C VAL A 17 4.98 -16.70 -7.43
N LYS A 18 5.29 -17.58 -8.39
CA LYS A 18 5.14 -19.03 -8.21
C LYS A 18 6.08 -19.57 -7.13
N ASP A 19 7.35 -19.18 -7.17
CA ASP A 19 8.37 -19.61 -6.20
C ASP A 19 8.03 -19.16 -4.77
N MET A 20 7.36 -18.02 -4.65
CA MET A 20 6.89 -17.47 -3.39
C MET A 20 5.60 -18.12 -2.86
N GLY A 21 5.09 -19.20 -3.47
CA GLY A 21 3.88 -19.89 -3.03
C GLY A 21 2.61 -19.51 -3.81
N GLY A 22 2.74 -18.78 -4.91
CA GLY A 22 1.65 -18.44 -5.82
C GLY A 22 0.68 -17.39 -5.25
N ILE A 23 -0.49 -17.30 -5.88
CA ILE A 23 -1.49 -16.26 -5.59
C ILE A 23 -2.07 -16.34 -4.18
N THR A 24 -2.16 -17.54 -3.60
CA THR A 24 -2.68 -17.73 -2.24
C THR A 24 -1.76 -17.10 -1.20
N GLU A 25 -0.46 -17.31 -1.33
CA GLU A 25 0.54 -16.72 -0.43
C GLU A 25 0.66 -15.20 -0.68
N MET A 26 0.55 -14.74 -1.93
CA MET A 26 0.48 -13.30 -2.23
C MET A 26 -0.74 -12.62 -1.61
N ALA A 27 -1.92 -13.26 -1.65
CA ALA A 27 -3.13 -12.75 -1.02
C ALA A 27 -2.94 -12.59 0.50
N LYS A 28 -2.45 -13.65 1.17
CA LYS A 28 -2.15 -13.62 2.61
C LYS A 28 -1.18 -12.49 2.98
N ARG A 29 -0.10 -12.33 2.23
CA ARG A 29 0.87 -11.23 2.45
C ARG A 29 0.26 -9.85 2.27
N ASN A 30 -0.62 -9.69 1.28
CA ASN A 30 -1.30 -8.42 1.05
C ASN A 30 -2.32 -8.12 2.16
N GLU A 31 -3.05 -9.13 2.64
CA GLU A 31 -3.93 -9.01 3.81
C GLU A 31 -3.15 -8.61 5.07
N GLU A 32 -2.02 -9.26 5.36
CA GLU A 32 -1.19 -8.94 6.53
C GLU A 32 -0.64 -7.50 6.48
N LYS A 33 -0.13 -7.06 5.32
CA LYS A 33 0.36 -5.69 5.13
C LYS A 33 -0.75 -4.66 5.24
N ALA A 34 -1.89 -4.90 4.59
CA ALA A 34 -3.02 -3.97 4.61
C ALA A 34 -3.59 -3.86 6.03
N LYS A 35 -3.73 -4.99 6.73
CA LYS A 35 -4.18 -5.05 8.12
C LYS A 35 -3.30 -4.20 9.02
N LEU A 36 -1.97 -4.33 8.92
CA LEU A 36 -1.04 -3.53 9.74
C LEU A 36 -1.30 -2.02 9.63
N LEU A 37 -1.56 -1.53 8.41
CA LEU A 37 -1.84 -0.10 8.19
C LEU A 37 -3.26 0.28 8.65
N TYR A 38 -4.26 -0.55 8.35
CA TYR A 38 -5.65 -0.25 8.73
C TYR A 38 -5.89 -0.33 10.24
N ASP A 39 -5.23 -1.25 10.94
CA ASP A 39 -5.28 -1.35 12.40
C ASP A 39 -4.76 -0.03 13.02
N VAL A 40 -3.62 0.49 12.52
CA VAL A 40 -3.08 1.79 12.95
C VAL A 40 -4.06 2.94 12.68
N ILE A 41 -4.73 2.94 11.53
CA ILE A 41 -5.73 3.98 11.20
C ILE A 41 -6.93 3.90 12.16
N ASP A 42 -7.46 2.70 12.37
CA ASP A 42 -8.67 2.49 13.18
C ASP A 42 -8.42 2.73 14.67
N GLU A 43 -7.23 2.42 15.17
CA GLU A 43 -6.82 2.62 16.57
C GLU A 43 -6.33 4.05 16.85
N SER A 44 -6.22 4.90 15.83
CA SER A 44 -5.66 6.25 15.94
C SER A 44 -6.56 7.28 16.65
N ASN A 45 -7.73 6.88 17.16
CA ASN A 45 -8.74 7.78 17.74
C ASN A 45 -9.09 8.97 16.83
N GLY A 46 -9.13 8.74 15.52
CA GLY A 46 -9.48 9.73 14.50
C GLY A 46 -8.35 10.70 14.13
N PHE A 47 -7.10 10.41 14.51
CA PHE A 47 -5.95 11.15 14.00
C PHE A 47 -5.70 10.85 12.52
N TYR A 48 -5.76 9.57 12.15
CA TYR A 48 -5.82 9.10 10.77
C TYR A 48 -7.25 8.69 10.44
N VAL A 49 -7.74 9.12 9.27
CA VAL A 49 -9.10 8.85 8.83
C VAL A 49 -9.04 8.15 7.48
N GLY A 50 -9.42 6.87 7.46
CA GLY A 50 -9.55 6.10 6.22
C GLY A 50 -10.65 6.69 5.33
N HIS A 51 -10.42 6.75 4.02
CA HIS A 51 -11.38 7.33 3.08
C HIS A 51 -12.55 6.39 2.74
N ALA A 52 -12.26 5.08 2.65
CA ALA A 52 -13.24 4.07 2.28
C ALA A 52 -13.92 3.44 3.51
N GLU A 53 -15.18 3.04 3.33
CA GLU A 53 -15.92 2.18 4.27
C GLU A 53 -15.15 0.88 4.55
N LYS A 54 -15.24 0.35 5.77
CA LYS A 54 -14.39 -0.75 6.24
C LYS A 54 -14.43 -1.98 5.32
N ASP A 55 -15.60 -2.36 4.85
CA ASP A 55 -15.80 -3.53 3.98
C ASP A 55 -15.40 -3.30 2.52
N SER A 56 -15.10 -2.05 2.14
CA SER A 56 -14.69 -1.65 0.77
C SER A 56 -13.21 -1.26 0.69
N ARG A 57 -12.44 -1.50 1.76
CA ARG A 57 -11.02 -1.17 1.85
C ARG A 57 -10.17 -2.02 0.89
N SER A 58 -9.25 -1.37 0.20
CA SER A 58 -8.34 -2.05 -0.74
C SER A 58 -7.19 -2.71 0.01
N LEU A 59 -6.83 -3.92 -0.39
CA LEU A 59 -5.60 -4.57 0.08
C LEU A 59 -4.33 -4.07 -0.64
N MET A 60 -4.48 -3.22 -1.66
CA MET A 60 -3.37 -2.73 -2.49
C MET A 60 -3.06 -1.26 -2.26
N ASN A 61 -4.09 -0.42 -2.14
CA ASN A 61 -3.94 1.03 -2.01
C ASN A 61 -4.68 1.52 -0.76
N VAL A 62 -3.94 1.83 0.30
CA VAL A 62 -4.49 2.33 1.55
C VAL A 62 -4.61 3.85 1.49
N THR A 63 -5.83 4.36 1.32
CA THR A 63 -6.11 5.80 1.26
C THR A 63 -6.63 6.32 2.60
N PHE A 64 -5.97 7.35 3.13
CA PHE A 64 -6.31 7.98 4.40
C PHE A 64 -5.95 9.47 4.39
N ARG A 65 -6.56 10.23 5.29
CA ARG A 65 -6.19 11.62 5.58
C ARG A 65 -5.70 11.75 7.01
N VAL A 66 -4.90 12.78 7.24
CA VAL A 66 -4.60 13.28 8.59
C VAL A 66 -5.67 14.33 8.92
N LYS A 67 -6.03 14.46 10.21
CA LYS A 67 -7.10 15.35 10.68
C LYS A 67 -6.95 16.83 10.25
N ASP A 68 -5.74 17.29 9.96
CA ASP A 68 -5.43 18.69 9.64
C ASP A 68 -4.47 18.78 8.44
N GLU A 69 -4.68 19.76 7.56
CA GLU A 69 -3.88 19.94 6.34
C GLU A 69 -2.41 20.32 6.62
N GLU A 70 -2.14 21.08 7.69
CA GLU A 70 -0.78 21.43 8.09
C GLU A 70 -0.06 20.20 8.66
N LEU A 71 -0.79 19.33 9.40
CA LEU A 71 -0.25 18.05 9.83
C LEU A 71 -0.01 17.10 8.65
N GLU A 72 -0.86 17.11 7.62
CA GLU A 72 -0.65 16.33 6.39
C GLU A 72 0.63 16.78 5.68
N LYS A 73 0.85 18.09 5.54
CA LYS A 73 2.12 18.63 4.99
C LYS A 73 3.33 18.22 5.80
N LYS A 74 3.23 18.30 7.13
CA LYS A 74 4.32 17.88 8.04
C LYS A 74 4.62 16.40 7.91
N PHE A 75 3.58 15.55 7.89
CA PHE A 75 3.70 14.11 7.69
C PHE A 75 4.44 13.79 6.38
N LEU A 76 4.05 14.42 5.27
CA LEU A 76 4.70 14.19 3.97
C LEU A 76 6.17 14.64 3.95
N ALA A 77 6.48 15.75 4.61
CA ALA A 77 7.86 16.24 4.71
C ALA A 77 8.75 15.29 5.52
N GLU A 78 8.28 14.86 6.70
CA GLU A 78 9.02 13.94 7.57
C GLU A 78 9.13 12.54 6.95
N ALA A 79 8.06 12.02 6.35
CA ALA A 79 8.09 10.76 5.61
C ALA A 79 9.12 10.80 4.48
N GLY A 80 9.20 11.91 3.74
CA GLY A 80 10.22 12.10 2.71
C GLY A 80 11.66 12.11 3.25
N GLN A 81 11.89 12.69 4.45
CA GLN A 81 13.20 12.68 5.10
C GLN A 81 13.62 11.27 5.55
N GLU A 82 12.65 10.46 5.99
CA GLU A 82 12.85 9.04 6.35
C GLU A 82 12.91 8.10 5.13
N GLY A 83 12.87 8.65 3.90
CA GLY A 83 13.04 7.90 2.66
C GLY A 83 11.76 7.28 2.10
N PHE A 84 10.59 7.61 2.64
CA PHE A 84 9.31 7.18 2.07
C PHE A 84 9.01 7.98 0.79
N VAL A 85 8.82 7.27 -0.31
CA VAL A 85 8.50 7.83 -1.63
C VAL A 85 7.12 7.33 -2.08
N GLY A 86 6.33 8.21 -2.70
CA GLY A 86 5.02 7.83 -3.25
C GLY A 86 3.87 7.76 -2.24
N VAL A 87 4.06 8.29 -1.03
CA VAL A 87 3.02 8.35 0.02
C VAL A 87 2.02 9.50 -0.15
N LYS A 88 2.30 10.44 -1.06
CA LYS A 88 1.37 11.51 -1.42
C LYS A 88 0.38 10.98 -2.47
N GLY A 89 -0.89 10.83 -2.12
CA GLY A 89 -1.94 10.32 -2.99
C GLY A 89 -3.34 10.62 -2.49
#